data_AF-A0A0N4YBP2-F1
#
_entry.id   AF-A0A0N4YBP2-F1
#
_cell.length_a   1.000
_cell.length_b   1.000
_cell.length_c   1.000
_cell.angle_alpha   90.00
_cell.angle_beta   90.00
_cell.angle_gamma   90.00
#
_symmetry.space_group_name_H-M   'P 1'
#
loop_
_entity.id
_entity.type
_entity.pdbx_description
1 polymer ?
#
loop_
_entity_poly.entity_id
_entity_poly.type
_entity_poly.pdbx_seq_one_letter_code
_entity_poly.pdbx_strand_id
1 'polypeptide(L)'
;MIVEFMLVSSLFAISSTSRPSPPAEDSKHSTKPSAKCEFSVHKDGPDGEAVTGTALDVVLYYSIRCEEREGYCLMVANCTISSDEAGFKPYPIINENGCSLESSLYDDVTYESKFVAGIRNPYPVRFRSSSSSVLLYCVTTLTPTTMDGTCERHQCSSSS
;
A
#
# COMPACT_ATOMS: atom_id res chain seq x y z
N MET A 1 91.62 9.02 -6.96
CA MET A 1 91.39 7.70 -7.59
C MET A 1 89.96 7.30 -7.26
N ILE A 2 89.01 7.50 -8.17
CA ILE A 2 88.54 6.52 -9.19
C ILE A 2 87.80 5.37 -8.45
N VAL A 3 86.47 5.47 -8.28
CA VAL A 3 85.35 5.02 -9.15
C VAL A 3 84.89 3.57 -8.84
N GLU A 4 83.61 3.48 -8.44
CA GLU A 4 82.58 2.42 -8.59
C GLU A 4 82.95 0.93 -8.46
N PHE A 5 82.13 0.18 -7.71
CA PHE A 5 81.58 -1.10 -8.19
C PHE A 5 80.22 -1.42 -7.53
N MET A 6 79.22 -1.52 -8.40
CA MET A 6 77.84 -1.94 -8.16
C MET A 6 77.75 -3.37 -7.61
N LEU A 7 76.78 -3.64 -6.72
CA LEU A 7 76.21 -4.97 -6.50
C LEU A 7 74.69 -4.87 -6.35
N VAL A 8 74.00 -5.40 -7.36
CA VAL A 8 72.54 -5.55 -7.47
C VAL A 8 72.12 -6.79 -6.70
N SER A 9 71.07 -6.72 -5.87
CA SER A 9 70.38 -7.91 -5.35
C SER A 9 68.91 -7.64 -5.05
N SER A 10 68.08 -8.06 -6.00
CA SER A 10 66.73 -8.62 -5.94
C SER A 10 65.92 -8.47 -4.65
N LEU A 11 64.78 -7.75 -4.75
CA LEU A 11 63.65 -7.91 -3.84
C LEU A 11 62.39 -8.26 -4.64
N PHE A 12 61.72 -9.29 -4.14
CA PHE A 12 60.57 -9.99 -4.69
C PHE A 12 59.41 -9.06 -5.04
N ALA A 13 58.92 -9.13 -6.28
CA ALA A 13 57.61 -8.60 -6.64
C ALA A 13 56.53 -9.52 -6.02
N ILE A 14 55.89 -9.04 -4.96
CA ILE A 14 54.70 -9.68 -4.38
C ILE A 14 53.56 -9.48 -5.39
N SER A 15 53.31 -10.48 -6.23
CA SER A 15 52.11 -10.50 -7.08
C SER A 15 50.88 -10.55 -6.19
N SER A 16 50.23 -9.40 -6.02
CA SER A 16 48.92 -9.30 -5.40
C SER A 16 47.89 -9.85 -6.38
N THR A 17 47.62 -11.16 -6.32
CA THR A 17 46.44 -11.73 -6.96
C THR A 17 45.22 -11.31 -6.14
N SER A 18 44.50 -10.30 -6.62
CA SER A 18 43.20 -9.94 -6.06
C SER A 18 42.23 -11.10 -6.26
N ARG A 19 41.79 -11.70 -5.16
CA ARG A 19 40.74 -12.71 -5.15
C ARG A 19 39.42 -12.00 -5.47
N PRO A 20 38.67 -12.38 -6.52
CA PRO A 20 37.35 -11.81 -6.76
C PRO A 20 36.44 -12.14 -5.57
N SER A 21 35.79 -11.12 -5.01
CA SER A 21 34.72 -11.32 -4.04
C SER A 21 33.60 -12.14 -4.67
N PRO A 22 33.01 -13.11 -3.96
CA PRO A 22 31.84 -13.83 -4.48
C PRO A 22 30.70 -12.83 -4.78
N PRO A 23 29.92 -13.05 -5.85
CA PRO A 23 28.80 -12.17 -6.17
C PRO A 23 27.83 -12.16 -4.99
N ALA A 24 27.39 -10.97 -4.59
CA ALA A 24 26.36 -10.82 -3.58
C ALA A 24 25.11 -11.60 -4.02
N GLU A 25 24.66 -12.53 -3.18
CA GLU A 25 23.34 -13.12 -3.35
C GLU A 25 22.29 -12.01 -3.24
N ASP A 26 21.67 -11.72 -4.38
CA ASP A 26 20.52 -10.84 -4.48
C ASP A 26 19.38 -11.46 -3.67
N SER A 27 19.16 -10.90 -2.48
CA SER A 27 18.05 -11.27 -1.62
C SER A 27 16.79 -10.84 -2.34
N LYS A 28 16.15 -11.77 -3.04
CA LYS A 28 14.88 -11.56 -3.75
C LYS A 28 13.82 -11.13 -2.74
N HIS A 29 13.75 -9.83 -2.47
CA HIS A 29 12.60 -9.22 -1.84
C HIS A 29 11.43 -9.52 -2.78
N SER A 30 10.47 -10.31 -2.32
CA SER A 30 9.26 -10.60 -3.09
C SER A 30 8.47 -9.31 -3.17
N THR A 31 8.80 -8.47 -4.15
CA THR A 31 8.14 -7.20 -4.40
C THR A 31 6.78 -7.53 -4.98
N LYS A 32 5.78 -7.74 -4.11
CA LYS A 32 4.38 -7.75 -4.53
C LYS A 32 4.18 -6.50 -5.40
N PRO A 33 3.65 -6.64 -6.61
CA PRO A 33 3.49 -5.49 -7.47
C PRO A 33 2.53 -4.49 -6.83
N SER A 34 2.93 -3.21 -6.79
CA SER A 34 2.03 -2.14 -6.36
C SER A 34 0.89 -1.98 -7.37
N ALA A 35 -0.34 -1.88 -6.86
CA ALA A 35 -1.50 -1.55 -7.68
C ALA A 35 -1.48 -0.04 -7.94
N LYS A 36 -1.65 0.38 -9.20
CA LYS A 36 -1.99 1.77 -9.52
C LYS A 36 -3.49 1.92 -9.39
N CYS A 37 -3.93 2.78 -8.48
CA CYS A 37 -5.34 2.91 -8.12
C CYS A 37 -5.79 4.37 -8.16
N GLU A 38 -7.03 4.56 -8.58
CA GLU A 38 -7.79 5.79 -8.49
C GLU A 38 -8.77 5.70 -7.32
N PHE A 39 -8.86 6.79 -6.55
CA PHE A 39 -9.76 6.93 -5.41
C PHE A 39 -10.82 7.96 -5.73
N SER A 40 -12.08 7.61 -5.50
CA SER A 40 -13.22 8.50 -5.68
C SER A 40 -14.21 8.34 -4.52
N VAL A 41 -15.01 9.37 -4.26
CA VAL A 41 -16.06 9.35 -3.23
C VAL A 41 -17.39 9.61 -3.91
N HIS A 42 -18.39 8.79 -3.63
CA HIS A 42 -19.71 8.83 -4.26
C HIS A 42 -20.81 8.98 -3.21
N LYS A 43 -21.91 9.64 -3.57
CA LYS A 43 -23.12 9.73 -2.73
C LYS A 43 -23.96 8.45 -2.82
N ASP A 44 -24.50 7.99 -1.71
CA ASP A 44 -25.51 6.93 -1.59
C ASP A 44 -25.10 5.52 -2.07
N GLY A 45 -24.00 5.35 -2.80
CA GLY A 45 -23.53 4.04 -3.25
C GLY A 45 -22.48 4.09 -4.37
N PRO A 46 -22.11 2.91 -4.93
CA PRO A 46 -21.06 2.77 -5.95
C PRO A 46 -21.36 3.47 -7.27
N ASP A 47 -22.63 3.53 -7.67
CA ASP A 47 -23.09 4.20 -8.89
C ASP A 47 -23.51 5.67 -8.63
N GLY A 48 -23.25 6.16 -7.42
CA GLY A 48 -23.57 7.51 -6.99
C GLY A 48 -22.80 8.60 -7.73
N GLU A 49 -23.28 9.84 -7.63
CA GLU A 49 -22.54 11.00 -8.12
C GLU A 49 -21.24 11.17 -7.32
N ALA A 50 -20.14 11.40 -8.03
CA ALA A 50 -18.85 11.69 -7.41
C ALA A 50 -18.86 13.05 -6.71
N VAL A 51 -18.33 13.11 -5.49
CA VAL A 51 -18.35 14.30 -4.63
C VAL A 51 -17.00 14.57 -4.00
N THR A 52 -16.72 15.84 -3.75
CA THR A 52 -15.54 16.32 -3.01
C THR A 52 -15.90 16.95 -1.66
N GLY A 53 -17.19 17.16 -1.42
CA GLY A 53 -17.72 17.71 -0.18
C GLY A 53 -19.15 17.21 0.04
N THR A 54 -19.55 17.15 1.30
CA THR A 54 -20.82 16.53 1.66
C THR A 54 -21.41 17.07 2.94
N ALA A 55 -22.69 16.80 3.18
CA ALA A 55 -23.34 17.00 4.47
C ALA A 55 -23.20 15.74 5.35
N LEU A 56 -23.38 15.88 6.67
CA LEU A 56 -23.18 14.78 7.62
C LEU A 56 -24.34 13.77 7.67
N ASP A 57 -25.43 14.05 6.95
CA ASP A 57 -26.67 13.28 6.91
C ASP A 57 -26.83 12.45 5.62
N VAL A 58 -25.77 12.35 4.81
CA VAL A 58 -25.78 11.55 3.58
C VAL A 58 -24.86 10.34 3.69
N VAL A 59 -25.17 9.29 2.96
CA VAL A 59 -24.30 8.11 2.88
C VAL A 59 -23.18 8.38 1.88
N LEU A 60 -21.95 8.04 2.24
CA LEU A 60 -20.81 8.07 1.33
C LEU A 60 -20.37 6.65 0.96
N TYR A 61 -19.83 6.54 -0.24
CA TYR A 61 -19.16 5.35 -0.74
C TYR A 61 -17.77 5.72 -1.27
N TYR A 62 -16.74 5.21 -0.60
CA TYR A 62 -15.36 5.37 -1.03
C TYR A 62 -15.03 4.25 -2.01
N SER A 63 -14.75 4.60 -3.27
CA SER A 63 -14.44 3.68 -4.36
C SER A 63 -12.94 3.68 -4.64
N ILE A 64 -12.37 2.48 -4.76
CA ILE A 64 -10.96 2.23 -5.04
C ILE A 64 -10.90 1.36 -6.29
N ARG A 65 -10.44 1.94 -7.41
CA ARG A 65 -10.38 1.28 -8.71
C ARG A 65 -8.94 1.17 -9.16
N CYS A 66 -8.44 -0.04 -9.39
CA CYS A 66 -7.06 -0.26 -9.78
C CYS A 66 -6.93 -0.79 -11.21
N GLU A 67 -5.78 -0.54 -11.84
CA GLU A 67 -5.45 -1.12 -13.14
C GLU A 67 -5.50 -2.66 -13.09
N GLU A 68 -6.18 -3.26 -14.07
CA GLU A 68 -6.30 -4.71 -14.14
C GLU A 68 -4.94 -5.36 -14.41
N ARG A 69 -4.73 -6.53 -13.80
CA ARG A 69 -3.55 -7.36 -14.03
C ARG A 69 -3.90 -8.83 -14.07
N GLU A 70 -3.62 -9.48 -15.20
CA GLU A 70 -3.94 -10.89 -15.39
C GLU A 70 -3.35 -11.78 -14.28
N GLY A 71 -4.18 -12.65 -13.72
CA GLY A 71 -3.79 -13.56 -12.63
C GLY A 71 -3.72 -12.93 -11.24
N TYR A 72 -4.18 -11.68 -11.07
CA TYR A 72 -4.21 -10.99 -9.78
C TYR A 72 -5.60 -10.46 -9.43
N CYS A 73 -5.75 -10.07 -8.16
CA CYS A 73 -6.87 -9.35 -7.60
C CYS A 73 -6.37 -8.21 -6.73
N LEU A 74 -7.15 -7.14 -6.66
CA LEU A 74 -7.00 -6.11 -5.64
C LEU A 74 -7.36 -6.68 -4.26
N MET A 75 -6.51 -6.37 -3.28
CA MET A 75 -6.78 -6.51 -1.86
C MET A 75 -6.47 -5.19 -1.15
N VAL A 76 -7.46 -4.65 -0.44
CA VAL A 76 -7.30 -3.49 0.45
C VAL A 76 -6.84 -4.02 1.80
N ALA A 77 -5.61 -3.68 2.18
CA ALA A 77 -4.99 -4.17 3.40
C ALA A 77 -5.47 -3.38 4.61
N ASN A 78 -5.22 -2.07 4.70
CA ASN A 78 -5.70 -1.24 5.82
C ASN A 78 -6.05 0.16 5.33
N CYS A 79 -6.88 0.86 6.11
CA CYS A 79 -7.23 2.25 5.84
C CYS A 79 -7.22 3.09 7.11
N THR A 80 -6.82 4.34 6.95
CA THR A 80 -6.84 5.37 7.97
C THR A 80 -7.57 6.61 7.47
N ILE A 81 -8.13 7.37 8.40
CA ILE A 81 -8.60 8.73 8.18
C ILE A 81 -7.74 9.73 8.94
N SER A 82 -7.51 10.91 8.37
CA SER A 82 -6.80 12.00 9.03
C SER A 82 -7.35 13.37 8.65
N SER A 83 -6.96 14.38 9.41
CA SER A 83 -7.06 15.78 8.98
C SER A 83 -5.92 16.11 7.99
N ASP A 84 -6.08 17.19 7.24
CA ASP A 84 -5.02 17.82 6.44
C ASP A 84 -4.05 18.67 7.29
N GLU A 85 -4.31 18.80 8.58
CA GLU A 85 -3.46 19.51 9.53
C GLU A 85 -2.13 18.81 9.78
N ALA A 86 -1.05 19.60 9.80
CA ALA A 86 0.30 19.11 10.06
C ALA A 86 0.40 18.47 11.46
N GLY A 87 0.97 17.27 11.51
CA GLY A 87 1.17 16.53 12.76
C GLY A 87 -0.09 15.82 13.28
N PHE A 88 -1.21 15.87 12.55
CA PHE A 88 -2.39 15.08 12.89
C PHE A 88 -2.09 13.58 12.77
N LYS A 89 -2.37 12.81 13.82
CA LYS A 89 -2.15 11.37 13.83
C LYS A 89 -3.30 10.67 13.08
N PRO A 90 -3.03 9.87 12.03
CA PRO A 90 -4.07 9.10 11.35
C PRO A 90 -4.78 8.13 12.31
N TYR A 91 -6.10 8.03 12.15
CA TYR A 91 -6.95 7.12 12.89
C TYR A 91 -7.28 5.90 12.02
N PRO A 92 -6.95 4.67 12.44
CA PRO A 92 -7.24 3.46 11.67
C PRO A 92 -8.73 3.14 11.69
N ILE A 93 -9.30 2.85 10.52
CA ILE A 93 -10.72 2.50 10.37
C ILE A 93 -10.94 1.12 9.73
N ILE A 94 -9.96 0.61 8.98
CA ILE A 94 -9.98 -0.73 8.39
C ILE A 94 -8.69 -1.46 8.80
N ASN A 95 -8.82 -2.66 9.35
CA ASN A 95 -7.69 -3.54 9.72
C ASN A 95 -7.11 -4.26 8.52
N GLU A 96 -5.98 -4.97 8.71
CA GLU A 96 -5.20 -5.67 7.67
C GLU A 96 -5.95 -6.70 6.81
N ASN A 97 -7.13 -7.13 7.26
CA ASN A 97 -7.98 -8.10 6.57
C ASN A 97 -9.14 -7.45 5.80
N GLY A 98 -9.19 -6.12 5.75
CA GLY A 98 -10.29 -5.39 5.13
C GLY A 98 -11.53 -5.25 6.02
N CYS A 99 -11.41 -5.53 7.33
CA CYS A 99 -12.53 -5.41 8.25
C CYS A 99 -12.55 -4.08 8.97
N SER A 100 -13.73 -3.54 9.16
CA SER A 100 -13.96 -2.31 9.89
C SER A 100 -13.57 -2.46 11.35
N LEU A 101 -12.81 -1.47 11.83
CA LEU A 101 -12.54 -1.25 13.24
C LEU A 101 -13.65 -0.39 13.89
N GLU A 102 -14.51 0.20 13.07
CA GLU A 102 -15.57 1.13 13.47
C GLU A 102 -16.86 0.78 12.73
N SER A 103 -17.44 -0.40 13.01
CA SER A 103 -18.61 -0.92 12.28
C SER A 103 -19.85 -0.03 12.30
N SER A 104 -19.92 0.93 13.24
CA SER A 104 -20.99 1.93 13.29
C SER A 104 -20.81 3.09 12.31
N LEU A 105 -19.58 3.32 11.82
CA LEU A 105 -19.20 4.44 10.96
C LEU A 105 -18.74 3.98 9.59
N TYR A 106 -18.05 2.84 9.49
CA TYR A 106 -17.55 2.31 8.23
C TYR A 106 -17.93 0.84 8.13
N ASP A 107 -18.46 0.44 6.98
CA ASP A 107 -18.69 -0.96 6.65
C ASP A 107 -17.34 -1.63 6.31
N ASP A 108 -17.30 -2.97 6.32
CA ASP A 108 -16.15 -3.73 5.84
C ASP A 108 -15.86 -3.42 4.35
N VAL A 109 -14.63 -3.69 3.90
CA VAL A 109 -14.29 -3.55 2.49
C VAL A 109 -15.10 -4.54 1.66
N THR A 110 -15.88 -4.01 0.73
CA THR A 110 -16.62 -4.78 -0.28
C THR A 110 -15.90 -4.72 -1.62
N TYR A 111 -16.18 -5.69 -2.50
CA TYR A 111 -15.54 -5.76 -3.80
C TYR A 111 -16.57 -6.02 -4.89
N GLU A 112 -16.75 -5.06 -5.78
CA GLU A 112 -17.67 -5.15 -6.94
C GLU A 112 -17.07 -5.98 -8.07
N SER A 113 -15.74 -6.00 -8.17
CA SER A 113 -15.01 -6.78 -9.18
C SER A 113 -13.65 -7.25 -8.65
N LYS A 114 -12.79 -7.82 -9.51
CA LYS A 114 -11.42 -8.21 -9.12
C LYS A 114 -10.54 -7.01 -8.77
N PHE A 115 -10.85 -5.82 -9.32
CA PHE A 115 -10.03 -4.61 -9.22
C PHE A 115 -10.80 -3.36 -8.75
N VAL A 116 -12.05 -3.54 -8.32
CA VAL A 116 -12.88 -2.48 -7.75
C VAL A 116 -13.29 -2.89 -6.35
N ALA A 117 -12.88 -2.09 -5.37
CA ALA A 117 -13.24 -2.22 -3.98
C ALA A 117 -13.97 -0.97 -3.49
N GLY A 118 -14.76 -1.10 -2.44
CA GLY A 118 -15.34 0.07 -1.81
C GLY A 118 -15.69 -0.11 -0.34
N ILE A 119 -15.81 1.04 0.32
CA ILE A 119 -16.08 1.16 1.75
C ILE A 119 -17.25 2.11 1.90
N ARG A 120 -18.33 1.62 2.50
CA ARG A 120 -19.51 2.44 2.76
C ARG A 120 -19.39 3.12 4.11
N ASN A 121 -19.73 4.41 4.16
CA ASN A 121 -19.72 5.24 5.36
C ASN A 121 -21.12 5.84 5.53
N PRO A 122 -21.96 5.26 6.41
CA PRO A 122 -23.35 5.71 6.56
C PRO A 122 -23.47 7.10 7.17
N TYR A 123 -22.47 7.49 7.98
CA TYR A 123 -22.41 8.76 8.69
C TYR A 123 -21.04 9.41 8.48
N PRO A 124 -20.95 10.41 7.59
CA PRO A 124 -19.72 11.16 7.36
C PRO A 124 -19.18 11.73 8.66
N VAL A 125 -17.88 11.53 8.86
CA VAL A 125 -17.20 11.97 10.08
C VAL A 125 -16.48 13.29 9.83
N ARG A 126 -16.19 13.99 10.92
CA ARG A 126 -15.25 15.10 10.94
C ARG A 126 -14.44 15.05 12.22
N PHE A 127 -13.20 15.51 12.17
CA PHE A 127 -12.43 15.67 13.39
C PHE A 127 -12.90 16.93 14.14
N ARG A 128 -12.84 16.87 15.47
CA ARG A 128 -13.20 18.01 16.32
C ARG A 128 -12.07 19.03 16.30
N SER A 129 -12.42 20.30 16.16
CA SER A 129 -11.47 21.43 16.17
C SER A 129 -10.40 21.38 15.06
N SER A 130 -10.66 20.66 13.97
CA SER A 130 -9.82 20.65 12.78
C SER A 130 -10.48 21.38 11.60
N SER A 131 -9.81 21.41 10.45
CA SER A 131 -10.45 21.62 9.15
C SER A 131 -11.66 20.68 8.95
N SER A 132 -12.60 21.07 8.08
CA SER A 132 -13.74 20.24 7.70
C SER A 132 -13.38 19.10 6.74
N SER A 133 -12.11 18.97 6.38
CA SER A 133 -11.62 17.98 5.42
C SER A 133 -11.28 16.68 6.14
N VAL A 134 -11.63 15.55 5.53
CA VAL A 134 -11.19 14.23 5.96
C VAL A 134 -10.43 13.58 4.82
N LEU A 135 -9.19 13.20 5.07
CA LEU A 135 -8.34 12.47 4.15
C LEU A 135 -8.47 10.98 4.45
N LEU A 136 -8.92 10.21 3.47
CA LEU A 136 -8.88 8.75 3.52
C LEU A 136 -7.60 8.26 2.85
N TYR A 137 -6.84 7.42 3.53
CA TYR A 137 -5.69 6.72 2.98
C TYR A 137 -5.87 5.22 3.14
N CYS A 138 -5.69 4.46 2.06
CA CYS A 138 -5.72 3.00 2.11
C CYS A 138 -4.47 2.40 1.48
N VAL A 139 -3.98 1.32 2.06
CA VAL A 139 -2.92 0.48 1.51
C VAL A 139 -3.56 -0.60 0.64
N THR A 140 -3.23 -0.60 -0.66
CA THR A 140 -3.72 -1.59 -1.63
C THR A 140 -2.59 -2.49 -2.10
N THR A 141 -2.87 -3.78 -2.24
CA THR A 141 -1.91 -4.78 -2.76
C THR A 141 -2.56 -5.65 -3.82
N LEU A 142 -1.75 -6.26 -4.69
CA LEU A 142 -2.21 -7.28 -5.62
C LEU A 142 -1.91 -8.67 -5.05
N THR A 143 -2.91 -9.53 -5.03
CA THR A 143 -2.80 -10.94 -4.63
C THR A 143 -3.09 -11.85 -5.82
N PRO A 144 -2.38 -12.98 -5.98
CA PRO A 144 -2.68 -13.93 -7.05
C PRO A 144 -4.11 -14.48 -6.97
N THR A 145 -4.74 -14.74 -8.11
CA THR A 145 -5.98 -15.54 -8.17
C THR A 145 -5.70 -17.01 -7.88
N THR A 146 -6.73 -17.76 -7.50
CA THR A 146 -6.70 -19.22 -7.50
C THR A 146 -6.53 -19.77 -8.92
N MET A 147 -6.29 -21.09 -9.06
CA MET A 147 -6.19 -21.74 -10.38
C MET A 147 -7.46 -21.56 -11.23
N ASP A 148 -8.62 -21.45 -10.58
CA ASP A 148 -9.91 -21.21 -11.23
C ASP A 148 -10.17 -19.71 -11.50
N GLY A 149 -9.18 -18.85 -11.24
CA GLY A 149 -9.27 -17.41 -11.47
C GLY A 149 -10.07 -16.64 -10.42
N THR A 150 -10.33 -17.23 -9.24
CA THR A 150 -11.12 -16.62 -8.16
C THR A 150 -10.24 -15.80 -7.22
N CYS A 151 -10.80 -14.73 -6.63
CA CYS A 151 -10.14 -13.93 -5.60
C CYS A 151 -10.54 -14.45 -4.21
N GLU A 152 -9.62 -15.04 -3.46
CA GLU A 152 -9.85 -15.35 -2.05
C GLU A 152 -9.79 -14.07 -1.23
N ARG A 153 -10.84 -13.82 -0.46
CA ARG A 153 -10.98 -12.62 0.37
C ARG A 153 -11.40 -13.01 1.77
N HIS A 154 -10.85 -12.32 2.76
CA HIS A 154 -11.24 -12.53 4.14
C HIS A 154 -12.70 -12.13 4.34
N GLN A 155 -13.45 -12.96 5.06
CA GLN A 155 -14.80 -12.62 5.49
C GLN A 155 -14.75 -12.11 6.92
N CYS A 156 -15.13 -10.86 7.10
CA CYS A 156 -15.21 -10.24 8.41
C CYS A 156 -16.37 -10.87 9.19
N SER A 157 -16.12 -11.22 10.44
CA SER A 157 -17.18 -11.67 11.34
C SER A 157 -18.14 -10.51 11.57
N SER A 158 -19.44 -10.73 11.38
CA SER A 158 -20.45 -9.75 11.76
C SER A 158 -20.38 -9.54 13.27
N SER A 159 -19.79 -8.42 13.72
CA SER A 159 -19.88 -7.99 15.10
C SER A 159 -21.30 -7.47 15.33
N SER A 160 -22.14 -8.37 15.86
CA SER A 160 -23.50 -8.09 16.34
C SER A 160 -23.50 -7.15 17.53
#